data_AF-A0AAJ2VSQ2-F1
#
_entry.id   AF-A0AAJ2VSQ2-F1
#
_cell.length_a   1.000
_cell.length_b   1.000
_cell.length_c   1.000
_cell.angle_alpha   90.00
_cell.angle_beta   90.00
_cell.angle_gamma   90.00
#
_symmetry.space_group_name_H-M   'P 1'
#
loop_
_entity.id
_entity.type
_entity.pdbx_description
1 polymer ?
#
loop_
_entity_poly.entity_id
_entity_poly.type
_entity_poly.pdbx_seq_one_letter_code
_entity_poly.pdbx_strand_id
1 'polypeptide(L)'
;MTRKLTTAEGLEILALWLEDNVNCESDLCFDDPEIGTDSEMLLPCVQAALKLVKATMTTQPESALCIRAQGDANSYVLLKEQNWFAHVLMNGEMTVQQQEMHLKSMIAGVRNED
;
A
#
# COMPACT_ATOMS: atom_id res chain seq x y z
N MET A 1 25.58 -2.64 -12.11
CA MET A 1 24.69 -2.36 -10.95
C MET A 1 23.42 -3.16 -11.14
N THR A 2 23.00 -3.95 -10.16
CA THR A 2 21.77 -4.77 -10.24
C THR A 2 20.60 -3.96 -9.70
N ARG A 3 19.71 -3.48 -10.57
CA ARG A 3 18.44 -2.85 -10.16
C ARG A 3 17.52 -3.95 -9.64
N LYS A 4 16.96 -3.77 -8.44
CA LYS A 4 15.88 -4.62 -7.93
C LYS A 4 14.55 -4.11 -8.47
N LEU A 5 13.70 -5.02 -8.94
CA LEU A 5 12.33 -4.70 -9.32
C LEU A 5 11.47 -4.54 -8.06
N THR A 6 10.60 -3.55 -8.07
CA THR A 6 9.47 -3.48 -7.14
C THR A 6 8.43 -4.55 -7.50
N THR A 7 7.56 -4.90 -6.54
CA THR A 7 6.47 -5.86 -6.80
C THR A 7 5.55 -5.41 -7.94
N ALA A 8 5.28 -4.10 -8.05
CA ALA A 8 4.47 -3.55 -9.13
C ALA A 8 5.15 -3.72 -10.50
N GLU A 9 6.44 -3.39 -10.60
CA GLU A 9 7.21 -3.56 -11.84
C GLU A 9 7.31 -5.03 -12.26
N GLY A 10 7.53 -5.94 -11.30
CA GLY A 10 7.56 -7.37 -11.58
C GLY A 10 6.22 -7.91 -12.09
N LEU A 11 5.11 -7.48 -11.49
CA LEU A 11 3.76 -7.87 -11.93
C LEU A 11 3.40 -7.26 -13.30
N GLU A 12 3.88 -6.07 -13.61
CA GLU A 12 3.67 -5.43 -14.92
C GLU A 12 4.42 -6.16 -16.04
N ILE A 13 5.67 -6.54 -15.80
CA ILE A 13 6.45 -7.38 -16.73
C ILE A 13 5.76 -8.73 -16.95
N LEU A 14 5.30 -9.38 -15.88
CA LEU A 14 4.59 -10.65 -15.97
C LEU A 14 3.29 -10.53 -16.77
N ALA A 15 2.52 -9.46 -16.56
CA ALA A 15 1.28 -9.23 -17.31
C ALA A 15 1.55 -9.07 -18.82
N LEU A 16 2.59 -8.33 -19.20
CA LEU A 16 2.98 -8.15 -20.61
C LEU A 16 3.38 -9.48 -21.25
N TRP A 17 4.16 -10.31 -20.56
CA TRP A 17 4.55 -11.61 -21.09
C TRP A 17 3.37 -12.57 -21.25
N LEU A 18 2.42 -12.56 -20.32
CA LEU A 18 1.20 -13.36 -20.45
C LEU A 18 0.34 -12.87 -21.61
N GLU A 19 0.22 -11.56 -21.82
CA GLU A 19 -0.49 -10.98 -22.96
C GLU A 19 0.17 -11.33 -24.31
N ASP A 20 1.51 -11.22 -24.40
CA ASP A 20 2.28 -11.61 -25.60
C ASP A 20 2.09 -13.11 -25.94
N ASN A 21 2.01 -13.96 -24.92
CA ASN A 21 1.74 -15.39 -25.10
C ASN A 21 0.36 -15.66 -25.66
N VAL A 22 -0.67 -14.99 -25.12
CA VAL A 22 -2.06 -15.11 -25.60
C VAL A 22 -2.15 -14.66 -27.06
N ASN A 23 -1.42 -13.60 -27.43
CA ASN A 23 -1.38 -13.07 -28.78
C ASN A 23 -0.48 -13.87 -29.75
N CYS A 24 0.11 -14.99 -29.30
CA CYS A 24 1.02 -15.84 -30.07
C CYS A 24 2.30 -15.13 -30.56
N GLU A 25 2.78 -14.10 -29.86
CA GLU A 25 3.98 -13.32 -30.25
C GLU A 25 5.25 -13.69 -29.48
N SER A 26 5.18 -14.70 -28.60
CA SER A 26 6.27 -15.06 -27.67
C SER A 26 6.63 -16.55 -27.75
N ASP A 27 7.94 -16.84 -27.71
CA ASP A 27 8.50 -18.20 -27.60
C ASP A 27 8.38 -18.79 -26.18
N LEU A 28 7.94 -18.01 -25.19
CA LEU A 28 7.96 -18.36 -23.76
C LEU A 28 6.56 -18.72 -23.25
N CYS A 29 6.15 -19.98 -23.34
CA CYS A 29 4.84 -20.45 -22.87
C CYS A 29 4.75 -20.59 -21.33
N PHE A 30 3.71 -19.98 -20.71
CA PHE A 30 3.38 -20.08 -19.28
C PHE A 30 2.11 -20.93 -19.07
N ASP A 31 2.17 -22.19 -19.48
CA ASP A 31 1.05 -23.12 -19.36
C ASP A 31 1.43 -24.31 -18.46
N ASP A 32 0.50 -24.72 -17.61
CA ASP A 32 0.52 -25.99 -16.91
C ASP A 32 -0.50 -26.93 -17.58
N PRO A 33 -0.05 -27.83 -18.48
CA PRO A 33 -0.94 -28.71 -19.21
C PRO A 33 -1.56 -29.80 -18.32
N GLU A 34 -0.99 -30.10 -17.13
CA GLU A 34 -1.56 -31.09 -16.21
C GLU A 34 -2.80 -30.55 -15.50
N ILE A 35 -2.79 -29.25 -15.19
CA ILE A 35 -3.90 -28.55 -14.52
C ILE A 35 -4.80 -27.82 -15.52
N GLY A 36 -4.37 -27.71 -16.79
CA GLY A 36 -5.08 -26.98 -17.84
C GLY A 36 -5.12 -25.48 -17.58
N THR A 37 -4.09 -24.96 -16.89
CA THR A 37 -3.94 -23.52 -16.66
C THR A 37 -3.08 -22.95 -17.76
N ASP A 38 -3.61 -22.01 -18.54
CA ASP A 38 -2.89 -21.34 -19.60
C ASP A 38 -2.68 -19.85 -19.29
N SER A 39 -1.93 -19.19 -20.17
CA SER A 39 -1.68 -17.75 -20.07
C SER A 39 -2.98 -16.92 -20.11
N GLU A 40 -4.03 -17.37 -20.81
CA GLU A 40 -5.35 -16.71 -20.84
C GLU A 40 -6.03 -16.75 -19.47
N MET A 41 -5.91 -17.85 -18.73
CA MET A 41 -6.47 -17.99 -17.39
C MET A 41 -5.69 -17.20 -16.33
N LEU A 42 -4.37 -17.07 -16.48
CA LEU A 42 -3.51 -16.37 -15.52
C LEU A 42 -3.56 -14.85 -15.67
N LEU A 43 -3.67 -14.33 -16.89
CA LEU A 43 -3.61 -12.90 -17.18
C LEU A 43 -4.60 -12.05 -16.35
N PRO A 44 -5.90 -12.41 -16.23
CA PRO A 44 -6.84 -11.65 -15.41
C PRO A 44 -6.45 -11.59 -13.93
N CYS A 45 -5.88 -12.68 -13.39
CA CYS A 45 -5.46 -12.76 -11.99
C CYS A 45 -4.26 -11.84 -11.74
N VAL A 46 -3.28 -11.84 -12.63
CA VAL A 46 -2.08 -10.99 -12.53
C VAL A 46 -2.44 -9.51 -12.67
N GLN A 47 -3.32 -9.15 -13.62
CA GLN A 47 -3.82 -7.78 -13.77
C GLN A 47 -4.58 -7.30 -12.52
N ALA A 48 -5.39 -8.16 -11.91
CA ALA A 48 -6.08 -7.85 -10.66
C ALA A 48 -5.11 -7.62 -9.50
N ALA A 49 -4.08 -8.47 -9.37
CA ALA A 49 -3.02 -8.30 -8.37
C ALA A 49 -2.24 -7.00 -8.59
N LEU A 50 -1.88 -6.66 -9.84
CA LEU A 50 -1.21 -5.41 -10.18
C LEU A 50 -2.05 -4.20 -9.78
N LYS A 51 -3.36 -4.23 -10.09
CA LYS A 51 -4.29 -3.16 -9.73
C LYS A 51 -4.40 -2.99 -8.21
N LEU A 52 -4.45 -4.09 -7.47
CA LEU A 52 -4.46 -4.07 -6.01
C LEU A 52 -3.17 -3.46 -5.47
N VAL A 53 -2.01 -3.91 -5.95
CA VAL A 53 -0.70 -3.37 -5.53
C VAL A 53 -0.61 -1.87 -5.82
N LYS A 54 -0.94 -1.44 -7.04
CA LYS A 54 -0.96 -0.01 -7.42
C LYS A 54 -1.91 0.78 -6.51
N ALA A 55 -3.11 0.27 -6.22
CA ALA A 55 -4.06 0.91 -5.30
C ALA A 55 -3.51 1.03 -3.87
N THR A 56 -2.86 -0.02 -3.35
CA THR A 56 -2.24 0.00 -2.02
C THR A 56 -1.05 0.95 -1.94
N MET A 57 -0.29 1.11 -3.03
CA MET A 57 0.81 2.07 -3.12
C MET A 57 0.30 3.53 -3.22
N THR A 58 -0.85 3.76 -3.86
CA THR A 58 -1.48 5.10 -3.93
C THR A 58 -2.29 5.49 -2.69
N THR A 59 -2.57 4.56 -1.77
CA THR A 59 -3.44 4.81 -0.59
C THR A 59 -2.69 5.00 0.71
N GLN A 60 -1.36 4.92 0.70
CA GLN A 60 -0.56 5.56 1.75
C GLN A 60 -0.13 6.92 1.21
N PRO A 61 -0.63 8.04 1.75
CA PRO A 61 0.06 9.29 1.53
C PRO A 61 1.44 9.07 2.16
N GLU A 62 2.48 9.01 1.33
CA GLU A 62 3.86 8.83 1.80
C GLU A 62 4.29 9.97 2.76
N SER A 63 3.49 11.01 2.92
CA SER A 63 3.70 12.11 3.88
C SER A 63 2.73 12.12 5.07
N ALA A 64 1.85 11.11 5.19
CA ALA A 64 0.80 11.12 6.20
C ALA A 64 1.32 10.81 7.61
N LEU A 65 1.23 11.81 8.49
CA LEU A 65 1.21 11.56 9.93
C LEU A 65 -0.06 10.78 10.30
N CYS A 66 0.06 9.81 11.22
CA CYS A 66 -1.06 9.09 11.83
C CYS A 66 -0.88 8.96 13.34
N ILE A 67 -1.99 8.83 14.08
CA ILE A 67 -1.99 8.65 15.54
C ILE A 67 -2.23 7.19 15.92
N ARG A 68 -1.56 6.75 16.99
CA ARG A 68 -1.80 5.46 17.63
C ARG A 68 -1.84 5.63 19.15
N ALA A 69 -2.88 5.09 19.80
CA ALA A 69 -2.97 5.01 21.25
C ALA A 69 -1.98 3.97 21.81
N GLN A 70 -1.34 4.28 22.95
CA GLN A 70 -0.32 3.42 23.59
C GLN A 70 -0.90 2.46 24.65
N GLY A 71 -2.22 2.48 24.87
CA GLY A 71 -2.87 1.70 25.93
C GLY A 71 -3.07 2.47 27.24
N ASP A 72 -2.27 3.52 27.45
CA ASP A 72 -2.51 4.50 28.52
C ASP A 72 -3.47 5.60 28.05
N ALA A 73 -4.40 6.00 28.93
CA ALA A 73 -5.25 7.15 28.69
C ALA A 73 -4.37 8.39 28.47
N ASN A 74 -4.75 9.24 27.51
CA ASN A 74 -4.08 10.50 27.18
C ASN A 74 -2.69 10.37 26.50
N SER A 75 -2.23 9.16 26.18
CA SER A 75 -0.90 8.90 25.60
C SER A 75 -0.99 8.39 24.17
N TYR A 76 -0.39 9.14 23.23
CA TYR A 76 -0.44 8.84 21.80
C TYR A 76 0.95 8.90 21.17
N VAL A 77 1.15 8.10 20.13
CA VAL A 77 2.31 8.19 19.25
C VAL A 77 1.88 8.69 17.89
N LEU A 78 2.63 9.65 17.36
CA LEU A 78 2.57 10.07 15.97
C LEU A 78 3.55 9.21 15.17
N LEU A 79 3.06 8.65 14.06
CA LEU A 79 3.87 7.89 13.11
C LEU A 79 3.90 8.64 11.79
N LYS A 80 5.07 8.74 11.16
CA LYS A 80 5.24 9.16 9.76
C LYS A 80 5.72 7.95 8.97
N GLU A 81 4.99 7.55 7.93
CA GLU A 81 5.35 6.38 7.12
C GLU A 81 5.59 5.13 7.98
N GLN A 82 4.78 4.95 9.03
CA GLN A 82 4.89 3.85 10.01
C GLN A 82 6.12 3.90 10.94
N ASN A 83 6.98 4.91 10.80
CA ASN A 83 8.09 5.18 11.70
C ASN A 83 7.66 6.09 12.85
N TRP A 84 8.23 5.86 14.04
CA TRP A 84 8.02 6.73 15.19
C TRP A 84 8.50 8.15 14.87
N PHE A 85 7.60 9.13 15.03
CA PHE A 85 7.87 10.54 14.78
C PHE A 85 7.90 11.34 16.09
N ALA A 86 6.88 11.18 16.93
CA ALA A 86 6.77 11.88 18.20
C ALA A 86 5.83 11.18 19.18
N HIS A 87 5.93 11.57 20.46
CA HIS A 87 4.98 11.23 21.51
C HIS A 87 4.14 12.46 21.88
N VAL A 88 2.85 12.25 22.13
CA VAL A 88 1.91 13.29 22.53
C VAL A 88 1.22 12.84 23.81
N LEU A 89 1.35 13.67 24.84
CA LEU A 89 0.67 13.50 26.12
C LEU A 89 -0.40 14.59 26.26
N MET A 90 -1.65 14.17 26.41
CA MET A 90 -2.78 15.06 26.66
C MET A 90 -2.95 15.31 28.16
N ASN A 91 -3.49 16.46 28.55
CA ASN A 91 -3.67 16.85 29.95
C ASN A 91 -4.83 16.12 30.67
N GLY A 92 -5.63 15.34 29.95
CA GLY A 92 -6.75 14.57 30.49
C GLY A 92 -8.04 15.36 30.72
N GLU A 93 -8.12 16.64 30.32
CA GLU A 93 -9.35 17.44 30.46
C GLU A 93 -10.43 17.02 29.45
N MET A 94 -10.03 16.41 28.34
CA MET A 94 -10.92 15.96 27.27
C MET A 94 -11.13 14.45 27.33
N THR A 95 -12.28 13.97 26.88
CA THR A 95 -12.51 12.52 26.69
C THR A 95 -11.59 11.96 25.59
N VAL A 96 -11.30 10.66 25.62
CA VAL A 96 -10.46 9.98 24.59
C VAL A 96 -10.96 10.26 23.17
N GLN A 97 -12.29 10.25 22.96
CA GLN A 97 -12.87 10.54 21.65
C GLN A 97 -12.62 11.99 21.20
N GLN A 98 -12.75 12.96 22.12
CA GLN A 98 -12.47 14.36 21.83
C GLN A 98 -10.97 14.60 21.58
N GLN A 99 -10.09 13.93 22.34
CA GLN A 99 -8.65 13.97 22.13
C GLN A 99 -8.27 13.45 20.75
N GLU A 100 -8.77 12.27 20.37
CA GLU A 100 -8.53 11.71 19.04
C GLU A 100 -9.04 12.62 17.92
N MET A 101 -10.21 13.22 18.09
CA MET A 101 -10.78 14.15 17.10
C MET A 101 -9.89 15.39 16.93
N HIS A 102 -9.41 15.98 18.02
CA HIS A 102 -8.49 17.12 17.98
C HIS A 102 -7.16 16.76 17.33
N LEU A 103 -6.55 15.63 17.73
CA LEU A 103 -5.28 15.17 17.17
C LEU A 103 -5.40 14.86 15.67
N LYS A 104 -6.49 14.22 15.24
CA LYS A 104 -6.77 13.98 13.81
C LYS A 104 -6.93 15.29 13.03
N SER A 105 -7.59 16.29 13.61
CA SER A 105 -7.73 17.62 13.01
C SER A 105 -6.38 18.33 12.87
N MET A 106 -5.55 18.34 13.91
CA MET A 106 -4.20 18.92 13.88
C MET A 106 -3.33 18.29 12.79
N ILE A 107 -3.36 16.96 12.68
CA ILE A 107 -2.61 16.22 11.66
C ILE A 107 -3.11 16.51 10.25
N ALA A 108 -4.42 16.68 10.07
CA ALA A 108 -5.00 17.06 8.78
C ALA A 108 -4.54 18.47 8.35
N GLY A 109 -4.37 19.39 9.31
CA GLY A 109 -3.85 20.73 9.05
C GLY A 109 -2.42 20.74 8.50
N VAL A 110 -1.55 19.86 9.01
CA VAL A 110 -0.14 19.74 8.57
C VAL A 110 -0.02 19.20 7.15
N ARG A 111 -1.04 18.50 6.62
CA ARG A 111 -1.00 17.93 5.26
C ARG A 111 -1.29 18.93 4.15
N ASN A 112 -1.74 20.15 4.46
CA ASN A 112 -2.20 21.13 3.47
C ASN A 112 -1.19 22.28 3.22
N GLU A 113 0.05 22.16 3.69
CA GLU A 113 1.13 23.09 3.33
C GLU A 113 2.02 22.46 2.26
N ASP A 114 1.53 22.44 1.03
CA ASP A 114 2.32 22.33 -0.21
C ASP A 114 1.59 23.06 -1.35
#